data_AF-A0A7J9HNI2-F1
#
_entry.id   AF-A0A7J9HNI2-F1
#
_cell.length_a   1.000
_cell.length_b   1.000
_cell.length_c   1.000
_cell.angle_alpha   90.00
_cell.angle_beta   90.00
_cell.angle_gamma   90.00
#
_symmetry.space_group_name_H-M   'P 1'
#
loop_
_entity.id
_entity.type
_entity.pdbx_description
1 polymer ?
#
loop_
_entity_poly.entity_id
_entity_poly.type
_entity_poly.pdbx_seq_one_letter_code
_entity_poly.pdbx_strand_id
1 'polypeptide(L)'
;MCGSNKQASEHIKRQHYAQRVRDSCTTRVTKILCAIFLCLILVVGVVFFILWLSLRPHRPRFYIVDFSIPGLNQHSEFENAQITLNVTARNPNQHIGIYYISMVGSIFYEDSNMGSSPLMDPFYQEPKTTTIVYHTFNVATLTVNSRRWKEIMDNRQQGTVVFRIDIMAPIRFKVSTWGSQHHKMHANCDVAVGQDGSILPAWKNKKCILVLCLWLALRPGSPHFTITNFSVPAVNDSNTSDHGIIQYQLDIKNPNKDSGIYYDDILLIFYHGVNIVGNNTIPSFTEGKNRSHQVLNHFDVDNPFWAALRSAILNATAELRVDLSTKVRYKTWLIKSRHHGLHREGHIPIGKDGKISNNKKKVKLRDASK
;
A
#
# COMPACT_ATOMS: atom_id res chain seq x y z
N MET A 1 80.78 -28.60 47.20
CA MET A 1 79.95 -28.10 46.08
C MET A 1 78.47 -27.84 46.49
N CYS A 2 78.18 -27.21 47.64
CA CYS A 2 76.78 -27.07 48.13
C CYS A 2 76.20 -25.63 48.01
N GLY A 3 77.01 -24.62 47.68
CA GLY A 3 76.56 -23.22 47.57
C GLY A 3 75.89 -22.86 46.24
N SER A 4 76.25 -23.52 45.14
CA SER A 4 75.82 -23.17 43.78
C SER A 4 74.33 -23.44 43.51
N ASN A 5 73.76 -24.49 44.11
CA ASN A 5 72.35 -24.88 43.89
C ASN A 5 71.35 -23.96 44.62
N LYS A 6 71.73 -23.38 45.76
CA LYS A 6 70.88 -22.43 46.51
C LYS A 6 70.78 -21.08 45.78
N GLN A 7 71.89 -20.58 45.25
CA GLN A 7 71.91 -19.34 44.46
C GLN A 7 71.11 -19.47 43.16
N ALA A 8 71.21 -20.60 42.45
CA ALA A 8 70.41 -20.85 41.25
C ALA A 8 68.90 -20.90 41.54
N SER A 9 68.48 -21.53 42.65
CA SER A 9 67.07 -21.62 43.05
C SER A 9 66.46 -20.25 43.43
N GLU A 10 67.22 -19.41 44.12
CA GLU A 10 66.80 -18.03 44.44
C GLU A 10 66.64 -17.17 43.19
N HIS A 11 67.55 -17.30 42.22
CA HIS A 11 67.48 -16.57 40.95
C HIS A 11 66.23 -16.93 40.15
N ILE A 12 65.87 -18.22 40.08
CA ILE A 12 64.65 -18.67 39.39
C ILE A 12 63.39 -18.12 40.07
N LYS A 13 63.34 -18.10 41.41
CA LYS A 13 62.20 -17.51 42.15
C LYS A 13 62.04 -16.01 41.89
N ARG A 14 63.14 -15.25 41.85
CA ARG A 14 63.12 -13.81 41.56
C ARG A 14 62.67 -13.53 40.12
N GLN A 15 63.10 -14.34 39.16
CA GLN A 15 62.66 -14.25 37.76
C GLN A 15 61.16 -14.55 37.63
N HIS A 16 60.66 -15.63 38.25
CA HIS A 16 59.23 -15.95 38.24
C HIS A 16 58.36 -14.89 38.93
N TYR A 17 58.82 -14.29 40.03
CA TYR A 17 58.13 -13.19 40.70
C TYR A 17 58.07 -11.94 39.81
N ALA A 18 59.19 -11.56 39.19
CA ALA A 18 59.25 -10.41 38.28
C ALA A 18 58.39 -10.61 37.03
N GLN A 19 58.26 -11.84 36.54
CA GLN A 19 57.39 -12.19 35.41
C GLN A 19 55.91 -12.12 35.80
N ARG A 20 55.52 -12.68 36.96
CA ARG A 20 54.14 -12.60 37.48
C ARG A 20 53.70 -11.16 37.77
N VAL A 21 54.59 -10.30 38.26
CA VAL A 21 54.29 -8.87 38.48
C VAL A 21 54.13 -8.13 37.14
N ARG A 22 54.95 -8.43 36.13
CA ARG A 22 54.80 -7.90 34.77
C ARG A 22 53.47 -8.32 34.14
N ASP A 23 53.09 -9.60 34.22
CA ASP A 23 51.82 -10.10 33.69
C ASP A 23 50.61 -9.50 34.42
N SER A 24 50.72 -9.26 35.73
CA SER A 24 49.70 -8.57 36.50
C SER A 24 49.57 -7.09 36.11
N CYS A 25 50.70 -6.42 35.86
CA CYS A 25 50.76 -5.03 35.43
C CYS A 25 50.22 -4.84 34.00
N THR A 26 50.65 -5.65 33.04
CA THR A 26 50.17 -5.63 31.65
C THR A 26 48.68 -5.92 31.59
N THR A 27 48.17 -6.89 32.35
CA THR A 27 46.73 -7.19 32.39
C THR A 27 45.91 -6.00 32.94
N ARG A 28 46.42 -5.28 33.95
CA ARG A 28 45.76 -4.08 34.49
C ARG A 28 45.80 -2.92 33.51
N VAL A 29 46.94 -2.65 32.89
CA VAL A 29 47.10 -1.59 31.88
C VAL A 29 46.21 -1.87 30.66
N THR A 30 46.19 -3.11 30.15
CA THR A 30 45.31 -3.49 29.03
C THR A 30 43.84 -3.33 29.37
N LYS A 31 43.41 -3.67 30.60
CA LYS A 31 42.02 -3.44 31.04
C LYS A 31 41.67 -1.96 31.11
N ILE A 32 42.58 -1.10 31.58
CA ILE A 32 42.38 0.35 31.63
C ILE A 32 42.31 0.93 30.21
N LEU A 33 43.24 0.56 29.33
CA LEU A 33 43.24 1.01 27.94
C LEU A 33 41.98 0.55 27.19
N CYS A 34 41.57 -0.70 27.39
CA CYS A 34 40.33 -1.24 26.83
C CYS A 34 39.10 -0.49 27.36
N ALA A 35 39.05 -0.19 28.67
CA ALA A 35 37.97 0.58 29.27
C ALA A 35 37.89 2.01 28.71
N ILE A 36 39.03 2.70 28.56
CA ILE A 36 39.11 4.03 27.95
C ILE A 36 38.62 3.98 26.50
N PHE A 37 39.08 3.00 25.71
CA PHE A 37 38.67 2.83 24.33
C PHE A 37 37.17 2.57 24.18
N LEU A 38 36.60 1.65 24.98
CA LEU A 38 35.17 1.38 24.98
C LEU A 38 34.34 2.59 25.43
N CYS A 39 34.84 3.36 26.41
CA CYS A 39 34.20 4.60 26.85
C CYS A 39 34.18 5.64 25.72
N LEU A 40 35.28 5.80 24.99
CA LEU A 40 35.34 6.70 23.83
C LEU A 40 34.35 6.28 22.73
N ILE A 41 34.27 4.98 22.41
CA ILE A 41 33.28 4.45 21.45
C ILE A 41 31.85 4.76 21.93
N LEU A 42 31.56 4.54 23.21
CA LEU A 42 30.25 4.84 23.79
C LEU A 42 29.92 6.33 23.64
N VAL A 43 30.84 7.23 24.01
CA VAL A 43 30.64 8.68 23.89
C VAL A 43 30.39 9.09 22.44
N VAL A 44 31.19 8.60 21.49
CA VAL A 44 30.99 8.85 20.07
C VAL A 44 29.63 8.32 19.60
N GLY A 45 29.25 7.12 20.03
CA GLY A 45 27.95 6.53 19.72
C GLY A 45 26.78 7.35 20.26
N VAL A 46 26.87 7.85 21.49
CA VAL A 46 25.86 8.71 22.11
C VAL A 46 25.76 10.05 21.38
N VAL A 47 26.88 10.69 21.06
CA VAL A 47 26.90 11.94 20.28
C VAL A 47 26.25 11.73 18.92
N PHE A 48 26.62 10.68 18.19
CA PHE A 48 26.00 10.34 16.91
C PHE A 48 24.50 10.07 17.05
N PHE A 49 24.08 9.35 18.08
CA PHE A 49 22.67 9.07 18.36
C PHE A 49 21.87 10.34 18.66
N ILE A 50 22.42 11.26 19.46
CA ILE A 50 21.79 12.56 19.76
C ILE A 50 21.68 13.40 18.48
N LEU A 51 22.75 13.50 17.68
CA LEU A 51 22.73 14.22 16.41
C LEU A 51 21.70 13.63 15.45
N TRP A 52 21.63 12.30 15.35
CA TRP A 52 20.65 11.59 14.54
C TRP A 52 19.22 11.91 14.96
N LEU A 53 18.91 11.89 16.27
CA LEU A 53 17.59 12.24 16.77
C LEU A 53 17.24 13.70 16.52
N SER A 54 18.19 14.62 16.72
CA SER A 54 17.99 16.06 16.56
C SER A 54 17.85 16.50 15.10
N LEU A 55 18.55 15.84 14.18
CA LEU A 55 18.54 16.17 12.75
C LEU A 55 17.50 15.35 11.97
N ARG A 56 16.68 14.54 12.64
CA ARG A 56 15.60 13.78 12.01
C ARG A 56 14.53 14.73 11.46
N PRO A 57 14.31 14.77 10.12
CA PRO A 57 13.30 15.66 9.55
C PRO A 57 11.88 15.28 9.98
N HIS A 58 11.20 16.23 10.60
CA HIS A 58 9.76 16.19 10.85
C HIS A 58 9.00 16.83 9.70
N ARG A 59 7.83 16.28 9.42
CA ARG A 59 6.99 16.75 8.31
C ARG A 59 6.26 18.05 8.67
N PRO A 60 5.95 18.90 7.68
CA PRO A 60 5.14 20.08 7.90
C PRO A 60 3.73 19.69 8.35
N ARG A 61 3.11 20.49 9.22
CA ARG A 61 1.76 20.24 9.75
C ARG A 61 0.80 21.25 9.13
N PHE A 62 -0.30 20.75 8.56
CA PHE A 62 -1.32 21.61 7.95
C PHE A 62 -2.53 21.74 8.87
N TYR A 63 -3.11 22.93 8.93
CA TYR A 63 -4.33 23.21 9.68
C TYR A 63 -5.27 24.05 8.83
N ILE A 64 -6.52 23.61 8.72
CA ILE A 64 -7.54 24.40 8.02
C ILE A 64 -7.96 25.56 8.92
N VAL A 65 -7.79 26.78 8.43
CA VAL A 65 -8.15 28.00 9.18
C VAL A 65 -9.53 28.45 8.75
N ASP A 66 -9.75 28.51 7.44
CA ASP A 66 -11.02 28.94 6.87
C ASP A 66 -11.31 28.21 5.56
N PHE A 67 -12.60 28.02 5.29
CA PHE A 67 -13.09 27.44 4.04
C PHE A 67 -14.50 27.92 3.80
N SER A 68 -14.75 28.47 2.62
CA SER A 68 -16.07 29.00 2.27
C SER A 68 -16.43 28.78 0.82
N ILE A 69 -17.70 28.50 0.58
CA ILE A 69 -18.31 28.36 -0.74
C ILE A 69 -19.52 29.29 -0.78
N PRO A 70 -19.33 30.58 -1.08
CA PRO A 70 -20.42 31.55 -1.08
C PRO A 70 -21.57 31.15 -2.01
N GLY A 71 -21.28 30.54 -3.17
CA GLY A 71 -22.32 30.11 -4.12
C GLY A 71 -23.32 29.09 -3.55
N LEU A 72 -23.01 28.42 -2.43
CA LEU A 72 -23.97 27.54 -1.76
C LEU A 72 -25.10 28.32 -1.10
N ASN A 73 -24.88 29.55 -0.62
CA ASN A 73 -25.91 30.31 0.08
C ASN A 73 -26.96 30.92 -0.86
N GLN A 74 -26.58 31.22 -2.10
CA GLN A 74 -27.37 31.98 -3.06
C GLN A 74 -28.29 31.14 -3.94
N HIS A 75 -28.28 29.80 -3.82
CA HIS A 75 -28.91 28.89 -4.80
C HIS A 75 -28.50 29.21 -6.25
N SER A 76 -27.31 29.80 -6.42
CA SER A 76 -26.80 30.25 -7.69
C SER A 76 -26.34 29.05 -8.53
N GLU A 77 -26.46 29.19 -9.85
CA GLU A 77 -25.88 28.24 -10.77
C GLU A 77 -24.36 28.12 -10.55
N PHE A 78 -23.84 26.91 -10.78
CA PHE A 78 -22.44 26.59 -10.54
C PHE A 78 -21.46 27.45 -11.36
N GLU A 79 -21.94 28.03 -12.47
CA GLU A 79 -21.15 28.81 -13.42
C GLU A 79 -20.48 30.07 -12.84
N ASN A 80 -20.84 30.48 -11.61
CA ASN A 80 -20.18 31.57 -10.88
C ASN A 80 -19.65 31.15 -9.49
N ALA A 81 -19.57 29.84 -9.22
CA ALA A 81 -19.13 29.35 -7.91
C ALA A 81 -17.64 29.67 -7.68
N GLN A 82 -17.36 30.35 -6.55
CA GLN A 82 -16.02 30.53 -6.02
C GLN A 82 -15.87 29.74 -4.73
N ILE A 83 -14.71 29.10 -4.55
CA ILE A 83 -14.38 28.40 -3.31
C ILE A 83 -13.12 29.02 -2.73
N THR A 84 -13.21 29.53 -1.51
CA THR A 84 -12.07 30.12 -0.81
C THR A 84 -11.51 29.13 0.19
N LEU A 85 -10.19 28.94 0.16
CA LEU A 85 -9.43 28.05 1.01
C LEU A 85 -8.36 28.86 1.75
N ASN A 86 -8.32 28.72 3.08
CA ASN A 86 -7.26 29.24 3.92
C ASN A 86 -6.71 28.13 4.83
N VAL A 87 -5.48 27.71 4.58
CA VAL A 87 -4.80 26.66 5.32
C VAL A 87 -3.46 27.19 5.79
N THR A 88 -3.03 26.81 6.99
CA THR A 88 -1.67 27.11 7.45
C THR A 88 -0.77 25.89 7.29
N ALA A 89 0.44 26.12 6.78
CA ALA A 89 1.51 25.14 6.73
C ALA A 89 2.54 25.49 7.82
N ARG A 90 2.69 24.65 8.85
CA ARG A 90 3.66 24.84 9.94
C ARG A 90 4.89 23.96 9.73
N ASN A 91 6.07 24.54 9.75
CA ASN A 91 7.31 23.78 9.89
C ASN A 91 7.60 23.50 11.39
N PRO A 92 7.49 22.24 11.86
CA PRO A 92 7.77 21.93 13.27
C PRO A 92 9.26 21.77 13.57
N ASN A 93 10.14 21.71 12.57
CA ASN A 93 11.56 21.46 12.75
C ASN A 93 12.27 22.66 13.40
N GLN A 94 13.24 22.39 14.27
CA GLN A 94 14.05 23.42 14.94
C GLN A 94 15.19 23.95 14.07
N HIS A 95 15.83 23.09 13.29
CA HIS A 95 17.04 23.43 12.53
C HIS A 95 16.95 23.06 11.04
N ILE A 96 15.75 22.69 10.57
CA ILE A 96 15.55 22.17 9.22
C ILE A 96 14.51 23.04 8.51
N GLY A 97 14.91 23.66 7.41
CA GLY A 97 14.00 24.36 6.51
C GLY A 97 13.36 23.43 5.50
N ILE A 98 12.25 23.86 4.91
CA ILE A 98 11.50 23.08 3.92
C ILE A 98 11.38 23.92 2.65
N TYR A 99 11.95 23.43 1.56
CA TYR A 99 11.76 24.02 0.25
C TYR A 99 10.54 23.36 -0.41
N TYR A 100 9.52 24.15 -0.73
CA TYR A 100 8.36 23.74 -1.50
C TYR A 100 8.61 24.09 -2.97
N ILE A 101 8.60 23.09 -3.84
CA ILE A 101 8.88 23.31 -5.27
C ILE A 101 7.62 23.73 -6.00
N SER A 102 6.49 23.14 -5.62
CA SER A 102 5.17 23.54 -6.07
C SER A 102 4.16 23.07 -5.03
N MET A 103 3.02 23.73 -4.97
CA MET A 103 1.92 23.32 -4.12
C MET A 103 0.64 23.34 -4.95
N VAL A 104 -0.03 22.19 -5.05
CA VAL A 104 -1.28 22.04 -5.78
C VAL A 104 -2.36 21.60 -4.80
N GLY A 105 -3.50 22.26 -4.84
CA GLY A 105 -4.68 21.96 -4.05
C GLY A 105 -5.78 21.40 -4.95
N SER A 106 -6.44 20.35 -4.49
CA SER A 106 -7.57 19.73 -5.16
C SER A 106 -8.73 19.63 -4.17
N ILE A 107 -9.94 19.95 -4.63
CA ILE A 107 -11.16 19.87 -3.81
C ILE A 107 -11.97 18.67 -4.28
N PHE A 108 -12.42 17.87 -3.33
CA PHE A 108 -13.25 16.71 -3.57
C PHE A 108 -14.55 16.81 -2.79
N TYR A 109 -15.63 16.42 -3.46
CA TYR A 109 -16.89 16.09 -2.82
C TYR A 109 -17.09 14.59 -2.97
N GLU A 110 -17.20 13.89 -1.84
CA GLU A 110 -17.07 12.43 -1.78
C GLU A 110 -15.77 11.94 -2.43
N ASP A 111 -15.87 11.18 -3.53
CA ASP A 111 -14.74 10.68 -4.34
C ASP A 111 -14.64 11.41 -5.70
N SER A 112 -15.43 12.46 -5.93
CA SER A 112 -15.45 13.24 -7.18
C SER A 112 -14.57 14.48 -7.06
N ASN A 113 -13.59 14.61 -7.96
CA ASN A 113 -12.74 15.81 -8.04
C ASN A 113 -13.57 16.99 -8.57
N MET A 114 -13.70 18.02 -7.75
CA MET A 114 -14.40 19.25 -8.08
C MET A 114 -13.51 20.27 -8.79
N GLY A 115 -12.20 20.15 -8.67
CA GLY A 115 -11.27 21.12 -9.25
C GLY A 115 -9.88 21.04 -8.64
N SER A 116 -8.90 21.59 -9.35
CA SER A 116 -7.50 21.59 -8.91
C SER A 116 -6.78 22.84 -9.39
N SER A 117 -5.95 23.42 -8.52
CA SER A 117 -5.25 24.67 -8.81
C SER A 117 -3.90 24.74 -8.07
N PRO A 118 -2.88 25.40 -8.65
CA PRO A 118 -1.68 25.79 -7.91
C PRO A 118 -2.04 26.73 -6.75
N LEU A 119 -1.66 26.37 -5.53
CA LEU A 119 -1.94 27.17 -4.33
C LEU A 119 -0.87 28.22 -4.06
N MET A 120 0.40 27.89 -4.34
CA MET A 120 1.54 28.78 -4.12
C MET A 120 2.66 28.48 -5.11
N ASP A 121 3.39 29.54 -5.46
CA ASP A 121 4.69 29.47 -6.12
C ASP A 121 5.75 28.81 -5.24
N PRO A 122 6.85 28.30 -5.82
CA PRO A 122 7.94 27.71 -5.04
C PRO A 122 8.45 28.66 -3.95
N PHE A 123 8.61 28.17 -2.72
CA PHE A 123 9.08 28.97 -1.60
C PHE A 123 9.90 28.16 -0.59
N TYR A 124 10.76 28.87 0.13
CA TYR A 124 11.50 28.31 1.26
C TYR A 124 10.81 28.67 2.58
N GLN A 125 10.52 27.66 3.37
CA GLN A 125 9.96 27.80 4.71
C GLN A 125 11.05 27.57 5.76
N GLU A 126 11.35 28.61 6.53
CA GLU A 126 12.34 28.57 7.61
C GLU A 126 11.94 27.62 8.76
N PRO A 127 12.92 27.16 9.59
CA PRO A 127 12.62 26.40 10.79
C PRO A 127 11.63 27.12 11.71
N LYS A 128 10.72 26.38 12.36
CA LYS A 128 9.72 26.93 13.31
C LYS A 128 8.87 28.09 12.77
N THR A 129 8.66 28.20 11.46
CA THR A 129 7.75 29.19 10.87
C THR A 129 6.42 28.58 10.44
N THR A 130 5.41 29.43 10.31
CA THR A 130 4.08 29.09 9.78
C THR A 130 3.83 29.96 8.56
N THR A 131 3.48 29.34 7.44
CA THR A 131 3.10 30.03 6.20
C THR A 131 1.60 29.90 6.00
N ILE A 132 0.94 30.98 5.64
CA ILE A 132 -0.49 30.99 5.29
C ILE A 132 -0.59 30.67 3.80
N VAL A 133 -1.43 29.69 3.49
CA VAL A 133 -1.77 29.25 2.13
C VAL A 133 -3.21 29.66 1.89
N TYR A 134 -3.38 30.81 1.23
CA TYR A 134 -4.68 31.35 0.87
C TYR A 134 -4.90 31.25 -0.63
N HIS A 135 -6.03 30.72 -1.05
CA HIS A 135 -6.37 30.58 -2.47
C HIS A 135 -7.87 30.61 -2.71
N THR A 136 -8.27 31.17 -3.86
CA THR A 136 -9.67 31.14 -4.32
C THR A 136 -9.73 30.36 -5.63
N PHE A 137 -10.46 29.26 -5.62
CA PHE A 137 -10.75 28.47 -6.81
C PHE A 137 -11.88 29.16 -7.59
N ASN A 138 -11.58 29.47 -8.84
CA ASN A 138 -12.53 30.07 -9.77
C ASN A 138 -13.12 29.00 -10.70
N VAL A 139 -14.18 29.34 -11.41
CA VAL A 139 -14.93 28.47 -12.33
C VAL A 139 -14.01 27.75 -13.33
N ALA A 140 -12.98 28.42 -13.86
CA ALA A 140 -12.01 27.81 -14.78
C ALA A 140 -11.20 26.64 -14.18
N THR A 141 -11.02 26.63 -12.85
CA THR A 141 -10.29 25.57 -12.12
C THR A 141 -11.21 24.49 -11.56
N LEU A 142 -12.52 24.71 -11.65
CA LEU A 142 -13.52 23.80 -11.14
C LEU A 142 -14.18 23.04 -12.30
N THR A 143 -14.40 21.74 -12.11
CA THR A 143 -14.92 20.81 -13.13
C THR A 143 -16.17 20.08 -12.63
N VAL A 144 -16.98 20.74 -11.81
CA VAL A 144 -18.21 20.14 -11.26
C VAL A 144 -19.33 20.23 -12.31
N ASN A 145 -19.98 19.10 -12.58
CA ASN A 145 -21.18 19.07 -13.42
C ASN A 145 -22.41 19.56 -12.62
N SER A 146 -23.34 20.24 -13.28
CA SER A 146 -24.63 20.70 -12.73
C SER A 146 -25.38 19.63 -11.92
N ARG A 147 -25.33 18.34 -12.30
CA ARG A 147 -25.94 17.25 -11.51
C ARG A 147 -25.29 17.12 -10.13
N ARG A 148 -23.96 17.11 -10.06
CA ARG A 148 -23.21 17.01 -8.80
C ARG A 148 -23.41 18.25 -7.93
N TRP A 149 -23.49 19.43 -8.55
CA TRP A 149 -23.82 20.65 -7.83
C TRP A 149 -25.20 20.59 -7.18
N LYS A 150 -26.20 20.06 -7.90
CA LYS A 150 -27.54 19.85 -7.35
C LYS A 150 -27.54 18.88 -6.16
N GLU A 151 -26.81 17.76 -6.26
CA GLU A 151 -26.64 16.82 -5.14
C GLU A 151 -26.02 17.49 -3.90
N ILE A 152 -25.02 18.36 -4.08
CA ILE A 152 -24.41 19.13 -2.99
C ILE A 152 -25.44 20.07 -2.35
N MET A 153 -26.24 20.77 -3.17
CA MET A 153 -27.29 21.67 -2.68
C MET A 153 -28.40 20.93 -1.94
N ASP A 154 -28.81 19.75 -2.42
CA ASP A 154 -29.84 18.93 -1.79
C ASP A 154 -29.35 18.38 -0.44
N ASN A 155 -28.11 17.87 -0.39
CA ASN A 155 -27.51 17.37 0.86
C ASN A 155 -27.24 18.50 1.87
N ARG A 156 -26.97 19.72 1.40
CA ARG A 156 -26.88 20.90 2.28
C ARG A 156 -28.18 21.14 3.04
N GLN A 157 -29.35 20.86 2.47
CA GLN A 157 -30.63 21.03 3.19
C GLN A 157 -30.73 20.13 4.42
N GLN A 158 -30.01 19.00 4.43
CA GLN A 158 -29.94 18.08 5.57
C GLN A 158 -28.98 18.55 6.68
N GLY A 159 -28.30 19.70 6.49
CA GLY A 159 -27.62 20.45 7.55
C GLY A 159 -26.14 20.74 7.29
N THR A 160 -25.36 19.73 6.90
CA THR A 160 -23.90 19.85 6.76
C THR A 160 -23.37 19.12 5.54
N VAL A 161 -22.46 19.74 4.81
CA VAL A 161 -21.78 19.11 3.66
C VAL A 161 -20.29 19.01 3.94
N VAL A 162 -19.71 17.83 3.73
CA VAL A 162 -18.29 17.58 3.96
C VAL A 162 -17.54 17.59 2.62
N PHE A 163 -16.46 18.35 2.58
CA PHE A 163 -15.50 18.41 1.48
C PHE A 163 -14.15 17.90 1.94
N ARG A 164 -13.39 17.33 1.01
CA ARG A 164 -12.01 16.90 1.22
C ARG A 164 -11.09 17.78 0.39
N ILE A 165 -10.12 18.41 1.03
CA ILE A 165 -9.06 19.16 0.38
C ILE A 165 -7.79 18.32 0.40
N ASP A 166 -7.28 18.00 -0.78
CA ASP A 166 -6.00 17.34 -0.97
C ASP A 166 -4.94 18.36 -1.40
N ILE A 167 -3.88 18.50 -0.61
CA ILE A 167 -2.74 19.37 -0.89
C ILE A 167 -1.53 18.49 -1.19
N MET A 168 -1.03 18.58 -2.42
CA MET A 168 0.15 17.88 -2.88
C MET A 168 1.31 18.85 -3.11
N ALA A 169 2.47 18.56 -2.52
CA ALA A 169 3.68 19.35 -2.73
C ALA A 169 4.93 18.48 -2.82
N PRO A 170 5.74 18.59 -3.87
CA PRO A 170 7.13 18.12 -3.85
C PRO A 170 7.97 19.04 -2.95
N ILE A 171 8.59 18.47 -1.93
CA ILE A 171 9.40 19.20 -0.95
C ILE A 171 10.84 18.69 -0.90
N ARG A 172 11.78 19.53 -0.47
CA ARG A 172 13.13 19.15 -0.04
C ARG A 172 13.40 19.72 1.34
N PHE A 173 14.02 18.93 2.21
CA PHE A 173 14.51 19.42 3.50
C PHE A 173 15.90 20.02 3.32
N LYS A 174 16.16 21.12 4.02
CA LYS A 174 17.46 21.80 4.02
C LYS A 174 17.98 21.93 5.44
N VAL A 175 19.17 21.40 5.68
CA VAL A 175 19.92 21.52 6.94
C VAL A 175 21.19 22.30 6.65
N SER A 176 21.25 23.56 7.08
CA SER A 176 22.37 24.46 6.71
C SER A 176 22.58 24.51 5.19
N THR A 177 23.72 24.03 4.69
CA THR A 177 24.05 23.96 3.25
C THR A 177 23.68 22.63 2.60
N TRP A 178 23.31 21.61 3.39
CA TRP A 178 22.96 20.29 2.88
C TRP A 178 21.46 20.18 2.59
N GLY A 179 21.12 19.72 1.38
CA GLY A 179 19.75 19.47 0.96
C GLY A 179 19.45 17.97 0.86
N SER A 180 18.24 17.57 1.25
CA SER A 180 17.74 16.22 1.00
C SER A 180 17.34 16.03 -0.47
N GLN A 181 17.06 14.78 -0.84
CA GLN A 181 16.33 14.48 -2.08
C GLN A 181 14.89 15.02 -2.01
N HIS A 182 14.20 14.93 -3.15
CA HIS A 182 12.78 15.27 -3.25
C HIS A 182 11.90 14.27 -2.52
N HIS A 183 10.93 14.79 -1.78
CA HIS A 183 9.89 14.02 -1.14
C HIS A 183 8.53 14.51 -1.59
N LYS A 184 7.61 13.60 -1.90
CA LYS A 184 6.22 13.95 -2.18
C LYS A 184 5.46 14.03 -0.87
N MET A 185 4.92 15.20 -0.56
CA MET A 185 4.05 15.44 0.58
C MET A 185 2.60 15.46 0.10
N HIS A 186 1.74 14.76 0.84
CA HIS A 186 0.29 14.75 0.62
C HIS A 186 -0.42 15.04 1.95
N ALA A 187 -1.16 16.15 2.01
CA ALA A 187 -1.98 16.51 3.15
C ALA A 187 -3.45 16.45 2.75
N ASN A 188 -4.25 15.73 3.54
CA ASN A 188 -5.68 15.60 3.36
C ASN A 188 -6.39 16.30 4.51
N CYS A 189 -7.21 17.29 4.19
CA CYS A 189 -7.99 18.07 5.14
C CYS A 189 -9.47 17.85 4.83
N ASP A 190 -10.20 17.13 5.68
CA ASP A 190 -11.65 17.12 5.62
C ASP A 190 -12.19 18.40 6.29
N VAL A 191 -13.28 18.95 5.74
CA VAL A 191 -13.96 20.14 6.27
C VAL A 191 -15.45 20.01 6.08
N ALA A 192 -16.24 20.35 7.10
CA ALA A 192 -17.67 20.50 6.96
C ALA A 192 -18.05 21.97 6.86
N VAL A 193 -18.90 22.29 5.89
CA VAL A 193 -19.54 23.61 5.78
C VAL A 193 -20.99 23.54 6.24
N GLY A 194 -21.45 24.64 6.81
CA GLY A 194 -22.84 24.84 7.18
C GLY A 194 -23.72 25.23 6.00
N GLN A 195 -24.99 25.48 6.30
CA GLN A 195 -25.93 26.01 5.33
C GLN A 195 -25.47 27.37 4.77
N ASP A 196 -24.80 28.22 5.52
CA ASP A 196 -24.29 29.49 4.97
C ASP A 196 -23.14 29.33 3.96
N GLY A 197 -22.65 28.10 3.75
CA GLY A 197 -21.49 27.79 2.93
C GLY A 197 -20.15 28.08 3.61
N SER A 198 -20.15 28.48 4.88
CA SER A 198 -18.94 28.71 5.67
C SER A 198 -18.54 27.46 6.46
N ILE A 199 -17.26 27.34 6.77
CA ILE A 199 -16.74 26.29 7.65
C ILE A 199 -17.44 26.29 9.01
N LEU A 200 -17.82 25.11 9.48
CA LEU A 200 -18.39 24.95 10.81
C LEU A 200 -17.34 25.21 11.91
N PRO A 201 -17.70 25.82 13.05
CA PRO A 201 -16.76 26.11 14.13
C PRO A 201 -15.94 24.90 14.62
N ALA A 202 -16.56 23.71 14.65
CA ALA A 202 -15.91 22.47 15.07
C ALA A 202 -14.75 22.02 14.15
N TRP A 203 -14.68 22.57 12.94
CA TRP A 203 -13.68 22.23 11.92
C TRP A 203 -12.59 23.29 11.78
N LYS A 204 -12.75 24.48 12.39
CA LYS A 204 -11.70 25.50 12.42
C LYS A 204 -10.47 25.01 13.18
N ASN A 205 -9.29 25.29 12.64
CA ASN A 205 -7.99 24.84 13.15
C ASN A 205 -7.84 23.32 13.28
N LYS A 206 -8.67 22.53 12.57
CA LYS A 206 -8.47 21.08 12.50
C LYS A 206 -7.17 20.77 11.77
N LYS A 207 -6.37 19.89 12.37
CA LYS A 207 -5.13 19.39 11.78
C LYS A 207 -5.45 18.43 10.63
N CYS A 208 -4.82 18.64 9.49
CA CYS A 208 -4.92 17.76 8.34
C CYS A 208 -4.12 16.48 8.54
N ILE A 209 -4.61 15.39 7.94
CA ILE A 209 -3.94 14.09 7.94
C ILE A 209 -2.88 14.12 6.85
N LEU A 210 -1.61 14.03 7.24
CA LEU A 210 -0.54 13.77 6.30
C LEU A 210 -0.60 12.30 5.91
N VAL A 211 -1.16 12.00 4.75
CA VAL A 211 -1.15 10.66 4.20
C VAL A 211 0.30 10.33 3.88
N LEU A 212 0.83 9.37 4.62
CA LEU A 212 2.13 8.83 4.31
C LEU A 212 1.99 8.18 2.93
N CYS A 213 2.71 8.68 1.94
CA CYS A 213 3.18 7.82 0.87
C CYS A 213 4.17 6.82 1.47
N LEU A 214 3.70 5.91 2.36
CA LEU A 214 4.32 4.64 2.67
C LEU A 214 4.01 3.70 1.50
N TRP A 215 4.17 4.21 0.27
CA TRP A 215 3.87 3.47 -0.95
C TRP A 215 4.81 2.26 -1.10
N LEU A 216 5.91 2.24 -0.33
CA LEU A 216 6.89 1.16 -0.32
C LEU A 216 6.64 0.04 0.70
N ALA A 217 5.82 0.18 1.75
CA ALA A 217 5.62 -0.93 2.71
C ALA A 217 4.19 -1.48 2.84
N LEU A 218 3.19 -0.87 2.20
CA LEU A 218 1.82 -1.38 2.19
C LEU A 218 1.27 -1.50 0.76
N ARG A 219 2.06 -2.05 -0.17
CA ARG A 219 1.53 -2.41 -1.49
C ARG A 219 0.73 -3.71 -1.33
N PRO A 220 -0.60 -3.69 -1.49
CA PRO A 220 -1.40 -4.91 -1.35
C PRO A 220 -0.93 -5.95 -2.37
N GLY A 221 -0.69 -7.17 -1.89
CA GLY A 221 -0.40 -8.31 -2.73
C GLY A 221 -1.64 -8.73 -3.52
N SER A 222 -1.42 -9.24 -4.73
CA SER A 222 -2.50 -9.78 -5.57
C SER A 222 -3.15 -11.02 -4.92
N PRO A 223 -4.45 -11.23 -5.12
CA PRO A 223 -5.14 -12.42 -4.65
C PRO A 223 -4.58 -13.69 -5.32
N HIS A 224 -4.70 -14.81 -4.62
CA HIS A 224 -4.31 -16.12 -5.13
C HIS A 224 -5.55 -16.90 -5.57
N PHE A 225 -5.53 -17.40 -6.80
CA PHE A 225 -6.58 -18.24 -7.34
C PHE A 225 -6.06 -19.67 -7.48
N THR A 226 -6.75 -20.63 -6.87
CA THR A 226 -6.34 -22.04 -6.89
C THR A 226 -7.53 -22.94 -7.17
N ILE A 227 -7.43 -23.79 -8.18
CA ILE A 227 -8.40 -24.84 -8.43
C ILE A 227 -8.05 -26.00 -7.50
N THR A 228 -8.91 -26.25 -6.51
CA THR A 228 -8.66 -27.22 -5.44
C THR A 228 -9.27 -28.58 -5.73
N ASN A 229 -10.39 -28.60 -6.45
CA ASN A 229 -11.07 -29.81 -6.86
C ASN A 229 -11.56 -29.62 -8.31
N PHE A 230 -11.49 -30.69 -9.09
CA PHE A 230 -11.94 -30.72 -10.47
C PHE A 230 -12.33 -32.16 -10.79
N SER A 231 -13.50 -32.34 -11.38
CA SER A 231 -14.03 -33.66 -11.72
C SER A 231 -14.89 -33.63 -12.97
N VAL A 232 -14.70 -34.66 -13.79
CA VAL A 232 -15.52 -34.98 -14.95
C VAL A 232 -16.28 -36.29 -14.67
N PRO A 233 -17.51 -36.23 -14.14
CA PRO A 233 -18.24 -37.42 -13.67
C PRO A 233 -18.59 -38.45 -14.77
N ALA A 234 -18.86 -38.02 -16.00
CA ALA A 234 -19.40 -38.88 -17.07
C ALA A 234 -18.35 -39.61 -17.95
N VAL A 235 -17.11 -39.78 -17.47
CA VAL A 235 -16.02 -40.35 -18.30
C VAL A 235 -16.21 -41.85 -18.59
N ASN A 236 -16.73 -42.61 -17.62
CA ASN A 236 -16.84 -44.07 -17.68
C ASN A 236 -18.26 -44.59 -17.95
N ASP A 237 -19.27 -43.72 -18.06
CA ASP A 237 -20.61 -44.16 -18.40
C ASP A 237 -20.65 -44.61 -19.87
N SER A 238 -21.00 -45.88 -20.09
CA SER A 238 -21.18 -46.51 -21.40
C SER A 238 -22.40 -45.98 -22.15
N ASN A 239 -23.27 -45.23 -21.46
CA ASN A 239 -24.37 -44.52 -22.09
C ASN A 239 -23.86 -43.19 -22.63
N THR A 240 -23.98 -43.03 -23.93
CA THR A 240 -23.55 -41.86 -24.71
C THR A 240 -24.30 -40.61 -24.27
N SER A 241 -23.86 -39.95 -23.20
CA SER A 241 -24.22 -38.55 -23.01
C SER A 241 -23.48 -37.73 -24.06
N ASP A 242 -24.25 -37.16 -24.99
CA ASP A 242 -23.76 -36.27 -26.06
C ASP A 242 -23.18 -34.95 -25.50
N HIS A 243 -23.24 -34.76 -24.17
CA HIS A 243 -22.69 -33.65 -23.43
C HIS A 243 -21.91 -34.15 -22.23
N GLY A 244 -20.89 -33.39 -21.84
CA GLY A 244 -20.13 -33.61 -20.61
C GLY A 244 -20.36 -32.46 -19.64
N ILE A 245 -20.45 -32.78 -18.36
CA ILE A 245 -20.51 -31.77 -17.30
C ILE A 245 -19.15 -31.77 -16.60
N ILE A 246 -18.56 -30.59 -16.44
CA ILE A 246 -17.31 -30.41 -15.69
C ILE A 246 -17.62 -29.64 -14.43
N GLN A 247 -17.21 -30.18 -13.28
CA GLN A 247 -17.35 -29.54 -11.98
C GLN A 247 -15.98 -29.11 -11.46
N TYR A 248 -15.89 -27.91 -10.89
CA TYR A 248 -14.66 -27.42 -10.29
C TYR A 248 -14.93 -26.58 -9.05
N GLN A 249 -13.92 -26.55 -8.17
CA GLN A 249 -13.90 -25.72 -6.98
C GLN A 249 -12.72 -24.76 -7.06
N LEU A 250 -13.04 -23.46 -7.09
CA LEU A 250 -12.07 -22.37 -7.09
C LEU A 250 -11.94 -21.78 -5.68
N ASP A 251 -10.73 -21.80 -5.14
CA ASP A 251 -10.34 -21.09 -3.93
C ASP A 251 -9.72 -19.75 -4.30
N ILE A 252 -10.37 -18.67 -3.90
CA ILE A 252 -9.93 -17.29 -4.05
C ILE A 252 -9.44 -16.84 -2.69
N LYS A 253 -8.15 -16.53 -2.57
CA LYS A 253 -7.54 -16.16 -1.29
C LYS A 253 -6.97 -14.74 -1.34
N ASN A 254 -7.42 -13.90 -0.43
CA ASN A 254 -6.79 -12.62 -0.13
C ASN A 254 -5.58 -12.83 0.82
N PRO A 255 -4.32 -12.66 0.37
CA PRO A 255 -3.15 -12.82 1.24
C PRO A 255 -2.90 -11.62 2.17
N ASN A 256 -3.63 -10.52 1.99
CA ASN A 256 -3.36 -9.26 2.67
C ASN A 256 -3.88 -9.27 4.10
N LYS A 257 -3.01 -8.92 5.06
CA LYS A 257 -3.38 -8.78 6.49
C LYS A 257 -4.08 -7.45 6.79
N ASP A 258 -3.82 -6.42 5.98
CA ASP A 258 -4.25 -5.05 6.28
C ASP A 258 -5.27 -4.48 5.27
N SER A 259 -5.53 -5.21 4.18
CA SER A 259 -6.35 -4.75 3.06
C SER A 259 -7.44 -5.76 2.70
N GLY A 260 -8.67 -5.28 2.52
CA GLY A 260 -9.73 -6.04 1.87
C GLY A 260 -9.65 -5.91 0.35
N ILE A 261 -10.26 -6.83 -0.38
CA ILE A 261 -10.30 -6.83 -1.85
C ILE A 261 -11.76 -6.81 -2.30
N TYR A 262 -12.10 -5.87 -3.17
CA TYR A 262 -13.33 -5.88 -3.95
C TYR A 262 -13.00 -6.44 -5.33
N TYR A 263 -13.72 -7.48 -5.73
CA TYR A 263 -13.62 -8.10 -7.04
C TYR A 263 -14.80 -7.61 -7.88
N ASP A 264 -14.52 -7.12 -9.08
CA ASP A 264 -15.52 -7.04 -10.14
C ASP A 264 -15.86 -8.47 -10.60
N ASP A 265 -16.79 -8.62 -11.54
CA ASP A 265 -17.14 -9.95 -12.06
C ASP A 265 -15.90 -10.69 -12.56
N ILE A 266 -15.78 -11.96 -12.18
CA ILE A 266 -14.65 -12.82 -12.52
C ILE A 266 -15.10 -13.72 -13.66
N LEU A 267 -14.47 -13.55 -14.82
CA LEU A 267 -14.68 -14.39 -15.99
C LEU A 267 -13.66 -15.53 -15.98
N LEU A 268 -14.14 -16.76 -16.03
CA LEU A 268 -13.33 -17.97 -16.24
C LEU A 268 -13.65 -18.57 -17.60
N ILE A 269 -12.62 -18.89 -18.37
CA ILE A 269 -12.74 -19.57 -19.67
C ILE A 269 -11.84 -20.80 -19.66
N PHE A 270 -12.38 -21.94 -20.06
CA PHE A 270 -11.68 -23.21 -20.12
C PHE A 270 -11.41 -23.57 -21.57
N TYR A 271 -10.17 -23.96 -21.87
CA TYR A 271 -9.71 -24.30 -23.21
C TYR A 271 -9.14 -25.71 -23.25
N HIS A 272 -9.38 -26.40 -24.36
CA HIS A 272 -8.69 -27.64 -24.73
C HIS A 272 -8.02 -27.42 -26.09
N GLY A 273 -6.69 -27.32 -26.09
CA GLY A 273 -5.96 -26.82 -27.25
C GLY A 273 -6.34 -25.37 -27.57
N VAL A 274 -6.91 -25.14 -28.76
CA VAL A 274 -7.33 -23.80 -29.23
C VAL A 274 -8.82 -23.55 -28.98
N ASN A 275 -9.59 -24.57 -28.64
CA ASN A 275 -11.04 -24.50 -28.55
C ASN A 275 -11.50 -24.15 -27.13
N ILE A 276 -12.53 -23.31 -27.03
CA ILE A 276 -13.22 -23.02 -25.77
C ILE A 276 -14.15 -24.19 -25.47
N VAL A 277 -14.00 -24.75 -24.27
CA VAL A 277 -14.76 -25.92 -23.79
C VAL A 277 -15.91 -25.48 -22.89
N GLY A 278 -15.79 -24.30 -22.26
CA GLY A 278 -16.84 -23.69 -21.48
C GLY A 278 -16.38 -22.41 -20.80
N ASN A 279 -17.33 -21.67 -20.26
CA ASN A 279 -17.08 -20.44 -19.53
C ASN A 279 -17.94 -20.36 -18.28
N ASN A 280 -17.57 -19.48 -17.36
CA ASN A 280 -18.33 -19.22 -16.16
C ASN A 280 -18.06 -17.79 -15.68
N THR A 281 -19.07 -17.17 -15.08
CA THR A 281 -18.93 -15.85 -14.47
C THR A 281 -19.28 -15.93 -12.98
N ILE A 282 -18.37 -15.45 -12.15
CA ILE A 282 -18.60 -15.30 -10.70
C ILE A 282 -18.95 -13.83 -10.47
N PRO A 283 -20.12 -13.53 -9.88
CA PRO A 283 -20.55 -12.15 -9.67
C PRO A 283 -19.61 -11.43 -8.69
N SER A 284 -19.51 -10.10 -8.84
CA SER A 284 -18.71 -9.25 -7.97
C SER A 284 -18.98 -9.48 -6.48
N PHE A 285 -17.91 -9.48 -5.68
CA PHE A 285 -18.01 -9.66 -4.23
C PHE A 285 -16.86 -8.96 -3.51
N THR A 286 -17.00 -8.81 -2.19
CA THR A 286 -15.95 -8.25 -1.33
C THR A 286 -15.39 -9.33 -0.42
N GLU A 287 -14.07 -9.38 -0.32
CA GLU A 287 -13.35 -10.26 0.57
C GLU A 287 -12.62 -9.47 1.66
N GLY A 288 -12.80 -9.93 2.90
CA GLY A 288 -12.10 -9.40 4.07
C GLY A 288 -10.61 -9.73 4.07
N LYS A 289 -9.90 -9.20 5.08
CA LYS A 289 -8.46 -9.37 5.25
C LYS A 289 -8.10 -10.83 5.58
N ASN A 290 -7.09 -11.39 4.92
CA ASN A 290 -6.58 -12.75 5.13
C ASN A 290 -7.70 -13.82 5.14
N ARG A 291 -8.66 -13.69 4.22
CA ARG A 291 -9.80 -14.62 4.03
C ARG A 291 -9.65 -15.38 2.72
N SER A 292 -10.38 -16.50 2.65
CA SER A 292 -10.56 -17.31 1.45
C SER A 292 -12.05 -17.43 1.15
N HIS A 293 -12.40 -17.35 -0.11
CA HIS A 293 -13.73 -17.59 -0.65
C HIS A 293 -13.66 -18.78 -1.61
N GLN A 294 -14.42 -19.82 -1.32
CA GLN A 294 -14.52 -21.00 -2.17
C GLN A 294 -15.79 -20.94 -3.01
N VAL A 295 -15.65 -21.13 -4.31
CA VAL A 295 -16.74 -21.18 -5.27
C VAL A 295 -16.76 -22.55 -5.91
N LEU A 296 -17.87 -23.27 -5.72
CA LEU A 296 -18.17 -24.51 -6.44
C LEU A 296 -19.04 -24.16 -7.64
N ASN A 297 -18.62 -24.55 -8.83
CA ASN A 297 -19.40 -24.32 -10.04
C ASN A 297 -19.22 -25.46 -11.03
N HIS A 298 -20.06 -25.46 -12.06
CA HIS A 298 -20.01 -26.41 -13.16
C HIS A 298 -20.24 -25.70 -14.49
N PHE A 299 -19.89 -26.36 -15.58
CA PHE A 299 -20.29 -25.95 -16.91
C PHE A 299 -20.49 -27.18 -17.80
N ASP A 300 -21.39 -27.02 -18.76
CA ASP A 300 -21.60 -28.00 -19.80
C ASP A 300 -20.57 -27.79 -20.90
N VAL A 301 -20.04 -28.90 -21.40
CA VAL A 301 -19.11 -28.93 -22.53
C VAL A 301 -19.92 -29.01 -23.81
N ASP A 302 -19.74 -28.03 -24.69
CA ASP A 302 -20.44 -28.01 -25.97
C ASP A 302 -20.19 -29.30 -26.77
N ASN A 303 -21.27 -29.80 -27.39
CA ASN A 303 -21.38 -31.10 -28.07
C ASN A 303 -20.21 -31.44 -29.04
N PRO A 304 -19.67 -30.53 -29.90
CA PRO A 304 -18.55 -30.90 -30.78
C PRO A 304 -17.20 -31.07 -30.06
N PHE A 305 -17.02 -30.49 -28.87
CA PHE A 305 -15.75 -30.54 -28.14
C PHE A 305 -15.70 -31.67 -27.10
N TRP A 306 -16.87 -32.16 -26.68
CA TRP A 306 -16.95 -33.23 -25.68
C TRP A 306 -16.29 -34.54 -26.14
N ALA A 307 -16.54 -34.98 -27.38
CA ALA A 307 -15.95 -36.22 -27.90
C ALA A 307 -14.40 -36.17 -27.92
N ALA A 308 -13.84 -35.04 -28.33
CA ALA A 308 -12.39 -34.84 -28.38
C ALA A 308 -11.78 -34.80 -26.96
N LEU A 309 -12.41 -34.08 -26.04
CA LEU A 309 -11.97 -34.01 -24.65
C LEU A 309 -12.06 -35.39 -23.97
N ARG A 310 -13.18 -36.11 -24.14
CA ARG A 310 -13.39 -37.45 -23.58
C ARG A 310 -12.33 -38.44 -24.08
N SER A 311 -12.04 -38.44 -25.39
CA SER A 311 -10.99 -39.26 -25.98
C SER A 311 -9.60 -38.96 -25.36
N ALA A 312 -9.27 -37.68 -25.20
CA ALA A 312 -8.01 -37.26 -24.57
C ALA A 312 -7.94 -37.69 -23.08
N ILE A 313 -9.05 -37.67 -22.35
CA ILE A 313 -9.11 -38.13 -20.95
C ILE A 313 -8.85 -39.64 -20.87
N LEU A 314 -9.50 -40.45 -21.71
CA LEU A 314 -9.31 -41.91 -21.74
C LEU A 314 -7.86 -42.28 -22.09
N ASN A 315 -7.22 -41.48 -22.94
CA ASN A 315 -5.82 -41.63 -23.33
C ASN A 315 -4.81 -41.03 -22.31
N ALA A 316 -5.29 -40.42 -21.22
CA ALA A 316 -4.47 -39.71 -20.22
C ALA A 316 -3.63 -38.56 -20.78
N THR A 317 -4.06 -37.96 -21.90
CA THR A 317 -3.38 -36.83 -22.55
C THR A 317 -4.16 -35.52 -22.42
N ALA A 318 -5.33 -35.53 -21.79
CA ALA A 318 -6.16 -34.34 -21.62
C ALA A 318 -5.51 -33.30 -20.69
N GLU A 319 -5.44 -32.07 -21.17
CA GLU A 319 -5.03 -30.91 -20.39
C GLU A 319 -5.95 -29.73 -20.73
N LEU A 320 -6.53 -29.11 -19.69
CA LEU A 320 -7.32 -27.89 -19.84
C LEU A 320 -6.50 -26.68 -19.42
N ARG A 321 -6.44 -25.65 -20.27
CA ARG A 321 -5.97 -24.33 -19.87
C ARG A 321 -7.15 -23.52 -19.34
N VAL A 322 -6.95 -22.85 -18.20
CA VAL A 322 -7.95 -21.99 -17.58
C VAL A 322 -7.44 -20.57 -17.57
N ASP A 323 -8.20 -19.68 -18.20
CA ASP A 323 -7.93 -18.26 -18.22
C ASP A 323 -8.95 -17.56 -17.33
N LEU A 324 -8.44 -16.77 -16.38
CA LEU A 324 -9.22 -15.98 -15.44
C LEU A 324 -8.95 -14.50 -15.68
N SER A 325 -10.00 -13.72 -15.86
CA SER A 325 -9.94 -12.27 -16.04
C SER A 325 -10.87 -11.56 -15.09
N THR A 326 -10.35 -10.57 -14.37
CA THR A 326 -11.15 -9.73 -13.47
C THR A 326 -10.47 -8.38 -13.23
N LYS A 327 -11.14 -7.47 -12.55
CA LYS A 327 -10.58 -6.22 -12.03
C LYS A 327 -10.79 -6.21 -10.52
N VAL A 328 -9.77 -5.75 -9.80
CA VAL A 328 -9.84 -5.66 -8.33
C VAL A 328 -9.58 -4.25 -7.83
N ARG A 329 -10.20 -3.92 -6.70
CA ARG A 329 -9.89 -2.74 -5.90
C ARG A 329 -9.50 -3.15 -4.50
N TYR A 330 -8.45 -2.54 -3.96
CA TYR A 330 -8.00 -2.78 -2.60
C TYR A 330 -8.57 -1.70 -1.69
N LYS A 331 -9.17 -2.12 -0.57
CA LYS A 331 -9.56 -1.22 0.51
C LYS A 331 -8.57 -1.36 1.65
N THR A 332 -7.68 -0.38 1.81
CA THR A 332 -6.73 -0.32 2.92
C THR A 332 -7.16 0.83 3.81
N TRP A 333 -7.60 0.51 5.02
CA TRP A 333 -8.20 1.49 5.94
C TRP A 333 -9.41 2.21 5.31
N LEU A 334 -9.32 3.53 5.10
CA LEU A 334 -10.36 4.39 4.51
C LEU A 334 -10.14 4.69 3.02
N ILE A 335 -9.06 4.17 2.42
CA ILE A 335 -8.68 4.48 1.04
C ILE A 335 -8.99 3.27 0.16
N LYS A 336 -9.69 3.52 -0.94
CA LYS A 336 -9.90 2.56 -2.03
C LYS A 336 -8.87 2.81 -3.13
N SER A 337 -8.26 1.75 -3.65
CA SER A 337 -7.42 1.85 -4.84
C SER A 337 -8.27 2.03 -6.10
N ARG A 338 -7.60 2.42 -7.19
CA ARG A 338 -8.16 2.31 -8.54
C ARG A 338 -8.38 0.83 -8.91
N HIS A 339 -9.11 0.57 -9.99
CA HIS A 339 -9.24 -0.78 -10.53
C HIS A 339 -7.89 -1.26 -11.06
N HIS A 340 -7.52 -2.47 -10.70
CA HIS A 340 -6.35 -3.17 -11.19
C HIS A 340 -6.83 -4.41 -11.97
N GLY A 341 -6.56 -4.45 -13.27
CA GLY A 341 -6.84 -5.63 -14.08
C GLY A 341 -5.95 -6.80 -13.62
N LEU A 342 -6.54 -7.98 -13.53
CA LEU A 342 -5.87 -9.23 -13.24
C LEU A 342 -6.21 -10.23 -14.32
N HIS A 343 -5.17 -10.78 -14.93
CA HIS A 343 -5.27 -11.90 -15.84
C HIS A 343 -4.40 -13.05 -15.30
N ARG A 344 -5.00 -14.22 -15.15
CA ARG A 344 -4.35 -15.40 -14.57
C ARG A 344 -4.59 -16.61 -15.46
N GLU A 345 -3.58 -17.44 -15.62
CA GLU A 345 -3.66 -18.68 -16.39
C GLU A 345 -3.21 -19.89 -15.56
N GLY A 346 -3.72 -21.06 -15.90
CA GLY A 346 -3.25 -22.31 -15.31
C GLY A 346 -3.61 -23.52 -16.16
N HIS A 347 -2.80 -24.57 -16.05
CA HIS A 347 -2.97 -25.81 -16.79
C HIS A 347 -3.39 -26.94 -15.85
N ILE A 348 -4.52 -27.57 -16.15
CA ILE A 348 -5.11 -28.68 -15.41
C ILE A 348 -4.91 -29.97 -16.20
N PRO A 349 -3.89 -30.78 -15.86
CA PRO A 349 -3.77 -32.12 -16.42
C PRO A 349 -4.85 -33.03 -15.83
N ILE A 350 -5.59 -33.74 -16.68
CA ILE A 350 -6.70 -34.60 -16.28
C ILE A 350 -6.26 -36.07 -16.38
N GLY A 351 -6.44 -36.82 -15.30
CA GLY A 351 -6.18 -38.26 -15.26
C GLY A 351 -7.30 -39.07 -15.92
N LYS A 352 -7.04 -40.37 -16.16
CA LYS A 352 -8.05 -41.30 -16.71
C LYS A 352 -9.31 -41.42 -15.84
N ASP A 353 -9.20 -41.06 -14.57
CA ASP A 353 -10.30 -41.02 -13.60
C ASP A 353 -11.15 -39.74 -13.68
N GLY A 354 -10.87 -38.85 -14.65
CA GLY A 354 -11.59 -37.60 -14.84
C GLY A 354 -11.28 -36.54 -13.77
N LYS A 355 -10.24 -36.74 -12.95
CA LYS A 355 -9.83 -35.81 -11.88
C LYS A 355 -8.49 -35.16 -12.22
N ILE A 356 -8.07 -34.18 -11.43
CA ILE A 356 -6.72 -33.61 -11.55
C ILE A 356 -5.70 -34.73 -11.35
N SER A 357 -4.78 -34.88 -12.31
CA SER A 357 -3.75 -35.91 -12.28
C SER A 357 -3.00 -35.92 -10.94
N ASN A 358 -2.79 -37.12 -10.38
CA ASN A 358 -2.28 -37.34 -9.01
C ASN A 358 -0.99 -36.57 -8.66
N ASN A 359 -0.16 -36.23 -9.66
CA ASN A 359 1.07 -35.46 -9.47
C ASN A 359 0.81 -34.01 -9.05
N LYS A 360 -0.39 -33.46 -9.30
CA LYS A 360 -0.79 -32.10 -8.93
C LYS A 360 -2.13 -32.16 -8.19
N LYS A 361 -2.10 -32.17 -6.85
CA LYS A 361 -3.35 -32.19 -6.05
C LYS A 361 -4.21 -30.92 -6.18
N LYS A 362 -3.63 -29.81 -6.63
CA LYS A 362 -4.26 -28.48 -6.79
C LYS A 362 -3.53 -27.70 -7.90
N VAL A 363 -4.23 -26.80 -8.59
CA VAL A 363 -3.64 -25.98 -9.66
C VAL A 363 -3.74 -24.50 -9.29
N LYS A 364 -2.59 -23.86 -9.04
CA LYS A 364 -2.52 -22.41 -8.78
C LYS A 364 -2.45 -21.64 -10.10
N LEU A 365 -3.35 -20.70 -10.31
CA LEU A 365 -3.33 -19.82 -11.48
C LEU A 365 -2.26 -18.74 -11.30
N ARG A 366 -1.41 -18.55 -12.31
CA ARG A 366 -0.26 -17.61 -12.31
C ARG A 366 -0.53 -16.44 -13.24
N ASP A 367 0.28 -15.38 -13.18
CA ASP A 367 0.21 -14.31 -14.17
C ASP A 367 0.35 -14.91 -15.58
N ALA A 368 -0.56 -14.55 -16.48
CA ALA A 368 -0.48 -15.00 -17.85
C ALA A 368 0.80 -14.49 -18.50
N SER A 369 1.55 -15.37 -19.16
CA SER A 369 2.75 -14.97 -19.90
C SER A 369 2.32 -14.09 -21.09
N LYS A 370 2.88 -12.89 -21.18
CA LYS A 370 2.60 -11.95 -22.28
C LYS A 370 3.09 -12.46 -23.63
#